data_AF-A0A4U1AIM4-F1
#
_entry.id   AF-A0A4U1AIM4-F1
#
_cell.length_a   1.000
_cell.length_b   1.000
_cell.length_c   1.000
_cell.angle_alpha   90.00
_cell.angle_beta   90.00
_cell.angle_gamma   90.00
#
_symmetry.space_group_name_H-M   'P 1'
#
loop_
_entity.id
_entity.type
_entity.pdbx_description
1 polymer ?
#
loop_
_entity_poly.entity_id
_entity_poly.type
_entity_poly.pdbx_seq_one_letter_code
_entity_poly.pdbx_strand_id
1 'polypeptide(L)' 'MTELLIIKAGDDYFRCRDDHFEPCALNKASVFPLDQADHVRFLCRKLALTGVAGPVLRKLTIIEEPFDQV' A
#
# COMPACT_ATOMS: atom_id res chain seq x y z
N MET A 1 -3.98 -0.75 -18.40
CA MET A 1 -3.25 -0.04 -17.33
C MET A 1 -3.76 -0.58 -16.02
N THR A 2 -2.91 -1.19 -15.21
CA THR A 2 -3.33 -1.83 -13.96
C THR A 2 -3.29 -0.80 -12.84
N GLU A 3 -4.45 -0.55 -12.25
CA GLU A 3 -4.60 0.36 -11.11
C GLU A 3 -4.77 -0.43 -9.81
N LEU A 4 -4.02 -0.02 -8.80
CA LEU A 4 -3.98 -0.65 -7.49
C LEU A 4 -4.10 0.41 -6.39
N LEU A 5 -4.26 -0.07 -5.16
CA LEU A 5 -4.28 0.72 -3.94
C LEU A 5 -3.08 0.35 -3.08
N ILE A 6 -2.54 1.36 -2.39
CA ILE A 6 -1.50 1.24 -1.38
C ILE A 6 -1.86 2.09 -0.17
N ILE A 7 -1.29 1.76 0.98
CA ILE A 7 -1.38 2.57 2.20
C ILE A 7 -0.06 3.31 2.40
N LYS A 8 -0.14 4.63 2.62
CA LYS A 8 1.01 5.53 2.83
C LYS A 8 0.78 6.40 4.07
N ALA A 9 1.81 6.65 4.87
CA ALA A 9 1.80 7.67 5.93
C ALA A 9 3.13 8.43 5.90
N GLY A 10 3.08 9.75 5.69
CA GLY A 10 4.29 10.53 5.43
C GLY A 10 5.09 9.96 4.25
N ASP A 11 6.36 9.67 4.49
CA ASP A 11 7.26 9.09 3.49
C ASP A 11 7.18 7.56 3.41
N ASP A 12 6.59 6.90 4.41
CA ASP A 12 6.54 5.45 4.50
C ASP A 12 5.34 4.84 3.77
N TYR A 13 5.57 3.67 3.20
CA TYR A 13 4.54 2.76 2.71
C TYR A 13 4.35 1.61 3.69
N PHE A 14 3.22 0.92 3.64
CA PHE A 14 2.94 -0.14 4.59
C PHE A 14 2.79 -1.49 3.92
N ARG A 15 3.56 -2.46 4.42
CA ARG A 15 3.32 -3.88 4.20
C ARG A 15 2.34 -4.36 5.25
N CYS A 16 1.21 -4.85 4.81
CA CYS A 16 0.16 -5.40 5.65
C CYS A 16 0.38 -6.92 5.78
N ARG A 17 0.51 -7.39 7.02
CA ARG A 17 0.50 -8.83 7.38
C ARG A 17 -0.79 -9.13 8.14
N ASP A 18 -1.05 -10.41 8.37
CA ASP A 18 -2.27 -10.86 9.05
C ASP A 18 -2.41 -10.29 10.48
N ASP A 19 -1.28 -10.06 11.15
CA ASP A 19 -1.18 -9.68 12.56
C ASP A 19 -0.57 -8.28 12.80
N HIS A 20 0.18 -7.72 11.85
CA HIS A 20 0.84 -6.42 12.03
C HIS A 20 1.02 -5.62 10.73
N PHE A 21 1.41 -4.36 10.89
CA PHE A 21 1.80 -3.45 9.81
C PHE A 21 3.29 -3.12 9.92
N GLU A 22 4.00 -3.19 8.81
CA GLU A 22 5.43 -2.92 8.74
C GLU A 22 5.67 -1.71 7.80
N PRO A 23 6.29 -0.61 8.27
CA PRO A 23 6.71 0.49 7.41
C PRO A 23 7.83 0.03 6.47
N CYS A 24 7.75 0.42 5.20
CA CYS A 24 8.64 -0.07 4.16
C CYS A 24 8.73 0.90 2.96
N ALA A 25 9.68 0.63 2.07
CA ALA A 25 9.76 1.29 0.77
C ALA A 25 8.67 0.79 -0.18
N LEU A 26 8.36 1.60 -1.22
CA LEU A 26 7.29 1.30 -2.19
C LEU A 26 7.41 -0.10 -2.82
N ASN A 27 8.62 -0.54 -3.13
CA ASN A 27 8.87 -1.86 -3.75
C ASN A 27 8.57 -3.07 -2.83
N LYS A 28 8.27 -2.84 -1.55
CA LYS A 28 7.88 -3.86 -0.58
C LYS A 28 6.46 -3.67 -0.04
N ALA A 29 5.78 -2.60 -0.47
CA ALA A 29 4.44 -2.26 0.01
C ALA A 29 3.42 -3.32 -0.40
N SER A 30 2.42 -3.54 0.44
CA SER A 30 1.25 -4.32 0.03
C SER A 30 0.44 -3.51 -1.00
N VAL A 31 0.18 -4.11 -2.15
CA VAL A 31 -0.67 -3.56 -3.20
C VAL A 31 -1.98 -4.35 -3.26
N PHE A 32 -3.07 -3.64 -3.49
CA PHE A 32 -4.41 -4.23 -3.51
C PHE A 32 -5.16 -3.82 -4.78
N PRO A 33 -5.99 -4.70 -5.37
CA PRO A 33 -6.89 -4.30 -6.45
C PRO A 33 -7.89 -3.20 -6.02
N LEU A 34 -8.38 -2.41 -6.98
CA LEU A 34 -9.34 -1.33 -6.71
C LEU A 34 -10.66 -1.82 -6.10
N ASP A 35 -11.11 -3.02 -6.46
CA ASP A 35 -12.35 -3.62 -5.93
C ASP A 35 -12.26 -3.98 -4.45
N GLN A 36 -11.05 -4.00 -3.87
CA GLN A 36 -10.82 -4.18 -2.44
C GLN A 36 -10.76 -2.86 -1.66
N ALA A 37 -11.20 -1.74 -2.23
CA ALA A 37 -11.11 -0.41 -1.60
C ALA A 37 -11.64 -0.38 -0.15
N ASP A 38 -12.76 -1.04 0.13
CA ASP A 38 -13.33 -1.08 1.48
C ASP A 38 -12.47 -1.86 2.47
N HIS A 39 -11.87 -2.96 2.01
CA HIS A 39 -10.91 -3.73 2.80
C HIS A 39 -9.66 -2.89 3.11
N VAL A 40 -9.12 -2.17 2.12
CA VAL A 40 -7.94 -1.30 2.33
C VAL A 40 -8.27 -0.12 3.23
N ARG A 41 -9.48 0.46 3.14
CA ARG A 41 -9.94 1.49 4.09
C ARG A 41 -9.99 0.95 5.51
N PHE A 42 -10.44 -0.28 5.69
CA PHE A 42 -10.43 -0.94 6.99
C PHE A 42 -9.01 -1.15 7.53
N LEU A 43 -8.08 -1.63 6.70
CA LEU A 43 -6.66 -1.76 7.07
C LEU A 43 -6.04 -0.39 7.44
N CYS A 44 -6.34 0.65 6.69
CA CYS A 44 -5.86 2.01 6.95
C CYS A 44 -6.38 2.57 8.28
N ARG A 45 -7.64 2.29 8.64
CA ARG A 45 -8.19 2.64 9.96
C ARG A 45 -7.51 1.85 11.08
N LYS A 46 -7.28 0.55 10.89
CA LYS A 46 -6.53 -0.28 11.83
C LYS A 46 -5.12 0.26 12.06
N LEU A 47 -4.42 0.65 11.00
CA LEU A 47 -3.10 1.26 11.08
C LEU A 47 -3.13 2.58 11.87
N ALA A 48 -4.14 3.43 11.68
CA ALA A 48 -4.27 4.65 12.47
C ALA A 48 -4.42 4.35 13.97
N LEU A 49 -5.09 3.25 14.34
CA LEU A 49 -5.23 2.81 15.73
C LEU A 49 -3.92 2.31 16.35
N THR A 50 -2.89 2.01 15.56
CA THR A 50 -1.56 1.64 16.09
C THR A 50 -0.69 2.86 16.41
N GLY A 51 -1.22 4.08 16.29
CA GLY A 51 -0.50 5.33 16.55
C GLY A 51 0.21 5.93 15.34
N VAL A 52 0.07 5.33 14.15
CA VAL A 52 0.58 5.92 12.91
C VAL A 52 -0.29 7.12 12.53
N ALA A 53 0.34 8.28 12.39
CA ALA A 53 -0.37 9.52 12.09
C ALA A 53 -0.73 9.63 10.61
N GLY A 54 -2.03 9.81 10.33
CA GLY A 54 -2.54 10.14 9.01
C GLY A 54 -2.23 9.13 7.88
N PRO A 55 -2.42 7.81 8.08
CA PRO A 55 -2.34 6.88 6.97
C PRO A 55 -3.44 7.20 5.95
N VAL A 56 -3.09 7.16 4.67
CA VAL A 56 -3.98 7.45 3.55
C VAL A 56 -3.89 6.36 2.49
N LEU A 57 -5.00 6.14 1.79
CA LEU A 57 -5.00 5.33 0.58
C LEU A 57 -4.46 6.17 -0.58
N ARG A 58 -3.57 5.59 -1.37
CA ARG A 58 -3.14 6.16 -2.65
C ARG A 58 -3.43 5.17 -3.76
N LYS A 59 -3.77 5.71 -4.94
CA LYS A 59 -3.83 4.93 -6.18
C LYS A 59 -2.42 4.77 -6.73
N LEU A 60 -2.06 3.55 -7.06
CA LEU A 60 -0.80 3.20 -7.71
C LEU A 60 -1.11 2.70 -9.13
N THR A 61 -0.43 3.26 -10.11
CA THR A 61 -0.46 2.75 -11.49
C THR A 61 0.80 1.92 -11.69
N ILE A 62 0.62 0.63 -12.03
CA ILE A 62 1.74 -0.24 -12.39
C ILE A 62 1.77 -0.41 -13.91
N ILE A 63 2.97 -0.26 -14.45
CA ILE A 63 3.28 -0.48 -15.86
C ILE A 63 4.36 -1.58 -15.88
N GLU A 64 4.18 -2.53 -16.78
CA GLU A 64 5.15 -3.59 -17.03
C GLU A 64 5.90 -3.27 -18.33
N GLU A 65 7.21 -3.38 -18.29
CA GLU A 65 8.10 -3.14 -19.41
C GLU A 65 9.14 -4.28 -19.47
N PRO A 66 9.64 -4.66 -20.67
CA PRO A 66 10.75 -5.60 -20.78
C PRO A 66 11.96 -5.14 -19.96
N PHE A 67 12.64 -6.09 -19.32
CA PHE A 67 13.84 -5.82 -18.54
C PHE A 67 15.09 -6.33 -19.26
N ASP A 68 15.63 -5.50 -20.13
CA ASP A 68 16.85 -5.79 -20.88
C ASP A 68 18.07 -5.34 -20.06
N GLN A 69 18.58 -6.20 -19.16
CA GLN A 69 19.90 -5.99 -18.57
C GLN A 69 20.97 -6.28 -19.61
N VAL A 70 21.59 -5.23 -20.14
CA VAL A 70 22.82 -5.29 -20.94
C VAL A 70 24.04 -5.22 -20.01
#